data_AF-A0A3S0CJ32-F1
#
_entry.id   AF-A0A3S0CJ32-F1
#
_cell.length_a   1.000
_cell.length_b   1.000
_cell.length_c   1.000
_cell.angle_alpha   90.00
_cell.angle_beta   90.00
_cell.angle_gamma   90.00
#
_symmetry.space_group_name_H-M   'P 1'
#
loop_
_entity.id
_entity.type
_entity.pdbx_description
1 polymer ?
#
loop_
_entity_poly.entity_id
_entity_poly.type
_entity_poly.pdbx_seq_one_letter_code
_entity_poly.pdbx_strand_id
1 'polypeptide(L)' 'MKNSKQIMEVALPTPEAAEITVRAAKDGMPTDEYLGILVLSGAYGVSHPLVNAFNKRPKQGQFGPKTQESDE' A
#
# COMPACT_ATOMS: atom_id res chain seq x y z
N MET A 1 4.13 15.28 19.99
CA MET A 1 3.12 15.36 18.92
C MET A 1 2.03 14.35 19.25
N LYS A 2 0.79 14.77 19.51
CA LYS A 2 -0.30 13.83 19.81
C LYS A 2 -0.55 13.02 18.54
N ASN A 3 -0.34 11.71 18.57
CA ASN A 3 -0.77 10.80 17.50
C ASN A 3 -2.30 10.77 17.50
N SER A 4 -2.92 11.77 16.87
CA SER A 4 -4.38 11.87 16.70
C SER A 4 -4.83 10.93 15.57
N LYS A 5 -4.50 9.65 15.68
CA LYS A 5 -5.08 8.61 14.84
C LYS A 5 -6.38 8.16 15.50
N GLN A 6 -7.49 8.29 14.79
CA GLN A 6 -8.78 7.76 15.23
C GLN A 6 -8.93 6.34 14.66
N ILE A 7 -9.39 5.41 15.49
CA ILE A 7 -9.73 4.05 15.06
C ILE A 7 -11.10 4.11 14.38
N MET A 8 -11.18 3.52 13.19
CA MET A 8 -12.42 3.40 12.42
C MET A 8 -12.59 1.94 12.02
N GLU A 9 -13.76 1.37 12.34
CA GLU A 9 -14.12 0.01 11.97
C GLU A 9 -14.76 0.00 10.59
N VAL A 10 -14.42 -0.99 9.76
CA VAL A 10 -14.93 -1.14 8.40
C VAL A 10 -15.51 -2.53 8.24
N ALA A 11 -16.77 -2.61 7.82
CA ALA A 11 -17.40 -3.87 7.45
C ALA A 11 -16.95 -4.26 6.04
N LEU A 12 -16.14 -5.32 5.96
CA LEU A 12 -15.69 -5.92 4.70
C LEU A 12 -16.27 -7.34 4.60
N PRO A 13 -16.58 -7.83 3.39
CA PRO A 13 -16.91 -9.24 3.26
C PRO A 13 -15.68 -10.10 3.59
N THR A 14 -15.96 -11.30 4.12
CA THR A 14 -14.92 -12.19 4.68
C THR A 14 -13.78 -12.52 3.71
N PRO A 15 -14.02 -12.83 2.41
CA PRO A 15 -12.91 -13.17 1.52
C PRO A 15 -11.97 -11.99 1.27
N GLU A 16 -12.50 -10.77 1.14
CA GLU A 16 -11.71 -9.56 0.89
C GLU A 16 -10.88 -9.17 2.12
N ALA A 17 -11.43 -9.33 3.34
CA ALA A 17 -10.69 -9.09 4.58
C ALA A 17 -9.46 -10.02 4.70
N ALA A 18 -9.61 -11.29 4.30
CA ALA A 18 -8.51 -12.25 4.25
C ALA A 18 -7.47 -11.86 3.19
N GLU A 19 -7.90 -11.46 2.00
CA GLU A 19 -7.01 -11.03 0.93
C GLU A 19 -6.18 -9.79 1.33
N ILE A 20 -6.80 -8.81 1.96
CA ILE A 20 -6.11 -7.60 2.46
C ILE A 20 -5.03 -7.99 3.47
N THR A 21 -5.33 -8.94 4.37
CA THR A 21 -4.35 -9.44 5.35
C THR A 21 -3.16 -10.11 4.65
N VAL A 22 -3.40 -10.89 3.60
CA VAL A 22 -2.33 -11.54 2.81
C VAL A 22 -1.48 -10.49 2.08
N ARG A 23 -2.10 -9.45 1.50
CA ARG A 23 -1.39 -8.37 0.81
C ARG A 23 -0.55 -7.54 1.79
N ALA A 24 -1.09 -7.22 2.97
CA ALA A 24 -0.35 -6.53 4.02
C ALA A 24 0.88 -7.34 4.47
N ALA A 25 0.73 -8.65 4.65
CA ALA A 25 1.84 -9.55 4.97
C ALA A 25 2.90 -9.60 3.86
N LYS A 26 2.49 -9.61 2.58
CA LYS A 26 3.40 -9.55 1.42
C LYS A 26 4.22 -8.26 1.42
N ASP A 27 3.61 -7.14 1.80
CA ASP A 27 4.26 -5.84 1.90
C ASP A 27 5.01 -5.66 3.25
N GLY A 28 5.01 -6.69 4.10
CA GLY A 28 5.74 -6.72 5.37
C GLY A 28 5.20 -5.74 6.41
N MET A 29 3.89 -5.47 6.39
CA MET A 29 3.27 -4.48 7.26
C MET A 29 1.99 -4.97 7.96
N PRO A 30 1.60 -4.36 9.09
CA PRO A 30 0.34 -4.65 9.76
C PRO A 30 -0.89 -4.35 8.88
N THR A 31 -1.94 -5.17 9.04
CA THR A 31 -3.19 -5.04 8.27
C THR A 31 -3.90 -3.71 8.50
N ASP A 32 -3.88 -3.19 9.73
CA ASP A 32 -4.48 -1.90 10.11
C ASP A 32 -3.80 -0.72 9.41
N GLU A 33 -2.46 -0.72 9.36
CA GLU A 33 -1.70 0.27 8.62
C GLU A 33 -1.95 0.19 7.11
N TYR A 34 -2.00 -1.02 6.56
CA TYR A 34 -2.26 -1.23 5.14
C TYR A 34 -3.66 -0.75 4.74
N LEU A 35 -4.67 -1.07 5.55
CA LEU A 35 -6.03 -0.59 5.37
C LEU A 35 -6.08 0.94 5.42
N GLY A 36 -5.38 1.57 6.37
CA GLY A 36 -5.30 3.03 6.44
C GLY A 36 -4.73 3.67 5.17
N ILE A 37 -3.71 3.07 4.57
CA ILE A 37 -3.14 3.54 3.30
C ILE A 37 -4.14 3.36 2.14
N LEU A 38 -4.85 2.23 2.09
CA LEU A 38 -5.88 2.00 1.06
C LEU A 38 -7.01 3.04 1.16
N VAL A 39 -7.49 3.33 2.37
CA VAL A 39 -8.53 4.34 2.61
C VAL A 39 -8.03 5.73 2.17
N LEU A 40 -6.80 6.10 2.54
CA LEU A 40 -6.21 7.37 2.11
C LEU A 40 -6.02 7.44 0.59
N SER A 41 -5.63 6.33 -0.03
CA SER A 41 -5.49 6.22 -1.49
C SER A 41 -6.85 6.37 -2.19
N GLY A 42 -7.91 5.76 -1.67
CA GLY A 42 -9.26 5.91 -2.22
C GLY A 42 -9.83 7.32 -2.06
N ALA A 43 -9.58 7.98 -0.93
CA ALA A 43 -10.11 9.31 -0.65
C ALA A 43 -9.33 10.46 -1.31
N TYR A 44 -7.99 10.39 -1.30
CA TYR A 44 -7.11 11.48 -1.70
C TYR A 44 -6.22 11.14 -2.91
N GLY A 45 -6.24 9.89 -3.37
CA GLY A 45 -5.41 9.42 -4.47
C GLY A 45 -3.93 9.24 -4.10
N VAL A 46 -3.11 9.08 -5.15
CA VAL A 46 -1.65 8.86 -5.04
C VAL A 46 -0.86 10.08 -4.57
N SER A 47 -1.48 11.27 -4.53
CA SER A 47 -0.85 12.52 -4.11
C SER A 47 -0.71 12.62 -2.59
N HIS A 48 -1.44 11.81 -1.81
CA HIS A 48 -1.37 11.86 -0.36
C HIS A 48 0.05 11.50 0.14
N PRO A 49 0.68 12.29 1.03
CA PRO A 49 2.07 12.08 1.44
C PRO A 49 2.36 10.67 1.97
N LEU A 50 1.43 10.07 2.72
CA LEU A 50 1.57 8.71 3.23
C LEU A 50 1.47 7.62 2.15
N VAL A 51 0.62 7.83 1.14
CA VAL A 51 0.47 6.91 0.00
C VAL A 51 1.68 7.01 -0.92
N ASN A 52 2.16 8.23 -1.16
CA ASN A 52 3.39 8.48 -1.91
C ASN A 52 4.60 7.87 -1.20
N ALA A 53 4.72 8.05 0.12
CA ALA A 53 5.77 7.42 0.90
C ALA A 53 5.69 5.88 0.85
N PHE A 54 4.49 5.31 0.87
CA PHE A 54 4.28 3.88 0.70
C PHE A 54 4.73 3.39 -0.68
N ASN A 55 4.36 4.09 -1.75
CA ASN A 55 4.76 3.74 -3.12
C ASN A 55 6.27 3.93 -3.38
N LYS A 56 6.94 4.77 -2.60
CA LYS A 56 8.39 4.97 -2.67
C LYS A 56 9.18 4.00 -1.80
N ARG A 57 8.53 3.07 -1.08
CA ARG A 57 9.24 2.13 -0.20
C ARG A 57 10.20 1.25 -1.01
N PRO A 58 11.47 1.12 -0.59
CA PRO A 58 12.39 0.17 -1.20
C PRO A 58 11.81 -1.24 -1.03
N LYS A 59 11.74 -2.01 -2.13
CA LYS A 59 11.07 -3.32 -2.34
C LYS A 59 9.79 -3.31 -3.18
N GLN A 60 9.21 -2.16 -3.51
CA GLN A 60 8.37 -2.08 -4.71
C GLN A 60 9.32 -2.09 -5.91
N GLY A 61 9.65 -3.29 -6.41
CA GLY A 61 10.62 -3.46 -7.50
C GLY A 61 10.29 -2.51 -8.63
N GLN A 62 11.15 -1.51 -8.86
CA GLN A 62 11.11 -0.75 -10.10
C GLN A 62 11.49 -1.74 -11.20
N PHE A 63 10.49 -2.19 -11.95
CA PHE A 63 10.73 -2.85 -13.22
C PHE A 63 11.24 -1.77 -14.17
N GLY A 64 12.56 -1.63 -14.28
CA GLY A 64 13.16 -0.83 -15.33
C GLY A 64 12.67 -1.32 -16.69
N PRO A 65 12.51 -0.45 -17.70
CA PRO A 65 12.25 -0.90 -19.05
C PRO A 65 13.34 -1.92 -19.43
N LYS A 66 12.95 -3.07 -20.01
CA LYS A 66 13.89 -4.05 -20.54
C LYS A 66 14.81 -3.30 -21.50
N THR A 67 16.07 -3.10 -21.11
CA THR A 67 17.10 -2.59 -22.01
C THR A 67 17.09 -3.51 -23.23
N GLN A 68 16.81 -2.98 -24.42
CA GLN A 68 16.98 -3.76 -25.64
C GLN A 68 18.45 -4.12 -25.71
N GLU A 69 18.78 -5.40 -25.50
CA GLU A 69 20.08 -5.94 -25.90
C GLU A 69 20.14 -5.73 -27.41
N SER A 70 20.98 -4.78 -27.82
CA SER A 70 21.35 -4.61 -29.22
C SER A 70 22.19 -5.82 -29.59
N ASP A 71 21.58 -6.80 -30.24
CA ASP A 71 22.28 -7.86 -30.95
C ASP A 71 23.12 -7.21 -32.06
N GLU A 72 24.45 -7.17 -31.86
CA GLU A 72 25.45 -6.81 -32.86
C GLU A 72 26.22 -8.08 -33.28
#